data_AF-A0A554PS35-F1
#
_entry.id   AF-A0A554PS35-F1
#
_cell.length_a   1.000
_cell.length_b   1.000
_cell.length_c   1.000
_cell.angle_alpha   90.00
_cell.angle_beta   90.00
_cell.angle_gamma   90.00
#
_symmetry.space_group_name_H-M   'P 1'
#
loop_
_entity.id
_entity.type
_entity.pdbx_description
1 polymer ?
#
loop_
_entity_poly.entity_id
_entity_poly.type
_entity_poly.pdbx_seq_one_letter_code
_entity_poly.pdbx_strand_id
1 'polypeptide(L)'
;MALKPCKSCEHSVSTSAKTCPSCGVANPGVSVGQQIVRLATLAIIIAVVFLMFSGGSKDKSVEKVAQSATKLMYKITEEEFSEGRPRRVKVLLNQRFTEEELAEVAKIIQANSKSNAETTIIWFRIEGQSDNGSWAKVSFKPDYVSTIYGLNLQEYEYLKALDLKDYPDRIGSWIFDGVNGHMMVLYQRDGKYFIDSIFPTGGKNTESYIAQTLPDGGLRLQAPRFAFEYYVIDAKGALQRWRENGVDMILPPNEPAL
;
A
#
# COMPACT_ATOMS: atom_id res chain seq x y z
N MET A 1 -4.18 29.48 14.57
CA MET A 1 -2.74 29.17 14.41
C MET A 1 -1.96 30.39 14.86
N ALA A 2 -1.10 30.28 15.87
CA ALA A 2 -0.33 31.43 16.36
C ALA A 2 0.86 31.68 15.42
N LEU A 3 0.93 32.87 14.84
CA LEU A 3 2.09 33.32 14.08
C LEU A 3 3.11 33.93 15.05
N LYS A 4 4.39 33.68 14.81
CA LYS A 4 5.49 34.31 15.53
C LYS A 4 6.49 34.91 14.55
N PRO A 5 7.16 36.02 14.91
CA PRO A 5 8.22 36.57 14.08
C PRO A 5 9.36 35.56 13.96
N CYS A 6 9.89 35.43 12.75
CA CYS A 6 11.07 34.62 12.48
C CYS A 6 12.27 35.17 13.25
N LYS A 7 12.98 34.31 13.98
CA LYS A 7 14.16 34.67 14.79
C LYS A 7 15.31 35.36 14.03
N SER A 8 15.31 35.33 12.70
CA SER A 8 16.41 35.84 11.85
C SER A 8 16.02 37.03 10.98
N CYS A 9 14.78 37.09 10.48
CA CYS A 9 14.35 38.13 9.52
C CYS A 9 13.04 38.80 9.93
N GLU A 10 12.52 38.47 11.11
CA GLU A 10 11.29 39.02 11.72
C GLU A 10 9.99 38.82 10.94
N HIS A 11 10.05 38.22 9.75
CA HIS A 11 8.88 37.83 8.97
C HIS A 11 7.95 36.92 9.77
N SER A 12 6.65 37.18 9.71
CA SER A 12 5.64 36.41 10.46
C SER A 12 5.51 35.00 9.89
N VAL A 13 5.81 33.99 10.70
CA VAL A 13 5.80 32.59 10.30
C VAL A 13 5.00 31.74 11.29
N SER A 14 4.46 30.62 10.83
CA SER A 14 3.83 29.64 11.70
C SER A 14 4.85 29.07 12.70
N THR A 15 4.44 28.88 13.96
CA THR A 15 5.26 28.21 14.98
C THR A 15 5.57 26.74 14.63
N SER A 16 4.88 26.15 13.67
CA SER A 16 5.12 24.80 13.14
C SER A 16 5.95 24.78 11.85
N ALA A 17 6.35 25.93 11.30
CA ALA A 17 7.14 25.99 10.08
C ALA A 17 8.53 25.38 10.32
N LYS A 18 8.94 24.42 9.46
CA LYS A 18 10.28 23.82 9.50
C LYS A 18 11.36 24.77 8.97
N THR A 19 10.99 25.60 8.00
CA THR A 19 11.89 26.55 7.32
C THR A 19 11.17 27.87 7.12
N CYS A 20 11.88 29.01 7.30
CA CYS A 20 11.33 30.32 6.99
C CYS A 20 11.19 30.52 5.47
N PRO A 21 10.00 30.87 4.94
CA PRO A 21 9.82 31.12 3.51
C PRO A 21 10.54 32.39 3.02
N SER A 22 10.85 33.34 3.91
CA SER A 22 11.49 34.60 3.53
C SER A 22 13.02 34.56 3.57
N CYS A 23 13.64 33.79 4.46
CA CYS A 23 15.10 33.81 4.65
C CYS A 23 15.76 32.42 4.72
N GLY A 24 14.98 31.33 4.63
CA GLY A 24 15.52 29.97 4.61
C GLY A 24 16.02 29.44 5.96
N VAL A 25 15.95 30.20 7.06
CA VAL A 25 16.42 29.71 8.37
C VAL A 25 15.55 28.55 8.87
N ALA A 26 16.19 27.48 9.35
CA ALA A 26 15.51 26.35 9.94
C ALA A 26 14.94 26.69 11.33
N ASN A 27 13.76 26.15 11.64
CA ASN A 27 13.04 26.33 12.89
C ASN A 27 12.89 27.82 13.29
N PRO A 28 12.20 28.64 12.47
CA PRO A 28 12.18 30.09 12.64
C PRO A 28 11.36 30.56 13.85
N GLY A 29 10.42 29.74 14.33
CA GLY A 29 9.49 30.08 15.42
C GLY A 29 9.93 29.68 16.83
N VAL A 30 11.14 29.14 17.01
CA VAL A 30 11.69 28.74 18.33
C VAL A 30 13.07 29.36 18.55
N SER A 31 13.26 30.00 19.71
CA SER A 31 14.56 30.54 20.11
C SER A 31 15.43 29.45 20.73
N VAL A 32 16.75 29.58 20.61
CA VAL A 32 17.74 28.62 21.16
C VAL A 32 17.55 28.44 22.68
N GLY A 33 17.22 29.52 23.41
CA GLY A 33 16.90 29.46 24.83
C GLY A 33 15.68 28.60 25.16
N GLN A 34 14.66 28.59 24.30
CA GLN A 34 13.46 27.77 24.50
C GLN A 34 13.71 26.28 24.24
N GLN A 35 14.71 25.93 23.40
CA GLN A 35 15.14 24.54 23.22
C GLN A 35 15.93 24.02 24.42
N ILE A 36 16.77 24.85 25.04
CA ILE A 36 17.54 24.47 26.24
C ILE A 36 16.61 24.22 27.44
N VAL A 37 15.61 25.09 27.65
CA VAL A 37 14.62 24.91 28.73
C VAL A 37 13.77 23.66 28.51
N ARG A 38 13.42 23.33 27.25
CA ARG A 38 12.70 22.09 26.91
C ARG A 38 13.53 20.84 27.16
N LEU A 39 14.83 20.87 26.86
CA LEU A 39 15.73 19.76 27.14
C LEU A 39 15.96 19.57 28.63
N ALA A 40 16.10 20.65 29.40
CA ALA A 40 16.26 20.59 30.85
C ALA A 40 15.00 20.05 31.55
N THR A 41 13.82 20.50 31.13
CA THR A 41 12.54 19.97 31.67
C THR A 41 12.31 18.50 31.29
N LEU A 42 12.67 18.10 30.07
CA LEU A 42 12.62 16.69 29.66
C LEU A 42 13.58 15.82 30.49
N ALA A 43 14.81 16.29 30.75
CA ALA A 43 15.79 15.56 31.56
C ALA A 43 15.32 15.38 33.02
N ILE A 44 14.66 16.38 33.59
CA ILE A 44 14.08 16.30 34.94
C ILE A 44 12.92 15.29 34.97
N ILE A 45 12.04 15.29 33.96
CA ILE A 45 10.96 14.30 33.87
C ILE A 45 11.53 12.89 33.75
N ILE A 46 12.56 12.68 32.94
CA ILE A 46 13.24 11.38 32.79
C ILE A 46 13.87 10.94 34.12
N ALA A 47 14.52 11.86 34.86
CA ALA A 47 15.10 11.56 36.17
C ALA A 47 14.05 11.17 37.22
N VAL A 48 12.90 11.86 37.23
CA VAL A 48 11.78 11.54 38.13
C VAL A 48 11.14 10.19 37.76
N VAL A 49 11.00 9.88 36.47
CA VAL A 49 10.52 8.57 36.01
C VAL A 49 11.52 7.46 36.37
N PHE A 50 12.83 7.68 36.23
CA PHE A 50 13.86 6.72 36.63
C PHE A 50 13.85 6.44 38.14
N LEU A 51 13.63 7.47 38.97
CA LEU A 51 13.51 7.32 40.43
C LEU A 51 12.23 6.57 40.83
N MET A 52 11.13 6.74 40.09
CA MET A 52 9.86 6.02 40.30
C MET A 52 9.88 4.57 39.78
N PHE A 53 10.84 4.20 38.91
CA PHE A 53 10.93 2.87 38.27
C PHE A 53 12.05 1.96 38.81
N SER A 54 12.67 2.30 39.94
CA SER A 54 13.71 1.47 40.58
C SER A 54 13.16 0.32 41.45
N GLY A 55 11.98 -0.21 41.09
CA GLY A 55 11.34 -1.31 41.80
C GLY A 55 10.40 -2.10 40.89
N GLY A 56 10.94 -3.03 40.09
CA GLY A 56 10.12 -4.03 39.39
C GLY A 56 10.67 -4.46 38.03
N SER A 57 10.94 -5.75 37.91
CA SER A 57 11.61 -6.45 36.81
C SER A 57 10.98 -6.33 35.40
N LYS A 58 11.88 -6.32 34.41
CA LYS A 58 11.78 -6.84 33.01
C LYS A 58 10.78 -6.18 32.04
N ASP A 59 11.27 -5.12 31.40
CA ASP A 59 11.49 -4.90 29.95
C ASP A 59 10.57 -5.49 28.85
N LYS A 60 10.32 -4.61 27.85
CA LYS A 60 9.81 -4.81 26.47
C LYS A 60 8.30 -5.00 26.25
N SER A 61 7.53 -3.91 26.24
CA SER A 61 6.23 -3.91 25.52
C SER A 61 5.69 -2.56 25.03
N VAL A 62 6.22 -1.43 25.49
CA VAL A 62 5.55 -0.13 25.24
C VAL A 62 5.87 0.45 23.85
N GLU A 63 7.07 0.22 23.31
CA GLU A 63 7.50 0.82 22.03
C GLU A 63 6.86 0.15 20.81
N LYS A 64 6.62 -1.18 20.86
CA LYS A 64 5.98 -1.95 19.77
C LYS A 64 4.49 -1.59 19.60
N VAL A 65 3.81 -1.23 20.69
CA VAL A 65 2.37 -0.91 20.67
C VAL A 65 2.11 0.50 20.14
N ALA A 66 2.96 1.47 20.49
CA ALA A 66 2.82 2.85 20.01
C ALA A 66 3.12 3.03 18.51
N GLN A 67 4.00 2.19 17.94
CA GLN A 67 4.32 2.22 16.51
C GLN A 67 3.27 1.52 15.64
N SER A 68 2.52 0.56 16.20
CA SER A 68 1.43 -0.17 15.51
C SER A 68 0.17 0.68 15.29
N ALA A 69 -0.20 1.51 16.27
CA ALA A 69 -1.46 2.26 16.25
C ALA A 69 -1.53 3.38 15.20
N THR A 70 -0.39 3.87 14.68
CA THR A 70 -0.36 4.86 13.59
C THR A 70 -0.33 4.22 12.20
N LYS A 71 -0.16 2.89 12.11
CA LYS A 71 0.13 2.14 10.87
C LYS A 71 -1.13 1.53 10.22
N LEU A 72 -2.16 1.24 11.01
CA LEU A 72 -3.37 0.54 10.57
C LEU A 72 -4.48 1.51 10.12
N MET A 73 -4.29 2.17 8.97
CA MET A 73 -5.34 3.02 8.41
C MET A 73 -6.29 2.21 7.54
N TYR A 74 -7.58 2.25 7.88
CA TYR A 74 -8.64 1.64 7.10
C TYR A 74 -9.90 2.51 7.08
N LYS A 75 -10.76 2.26 6.10
CA LYS A 75 -12.07 2.89 5.95
C LYS A 75 -13.12 1.83 5.69
N ILE A 76 -14.16 1.76 6.51
CA ILE A 76 -15.37 1.00 6.17
C ILE A 76 -16.08 1.74 5.02
N THR A 77 -16.25 1.07 3.89
CA THR A 77 -16.88 1.64 2.70
C THR A 77 -18.35 1.25 2.58
N GLU A 78 -18.72 0.11 3.14
CA GLU A 78 -20.08 -0.41 3.14
C GLU A 78 -20.29 -1.31 4.37
N GLU A 79 -21.46 -1.22 4.97
CA GLU A 79 -21.86 -2.10 6.06
C GLU A 79 -23.35 -2.43 5.91
N GLU A 80 -23.65 -3.73 5.87
CA GLU A 80 -25.00 -4.24 5.73
C GLU A 80 -25.30 -5.25 6.83
N PHE A 81 -26.50 -5.12 7.42
CA PHE A 81 -27.01 -6.07 8.38
C PHE A 81 -28.54 -6.17 8.25
N SER A 82 -29.04 -7.40 8.36
CA SER A 82 -30.46 -7.71 8.50
C SER A 82 -30.60 -8.93 9.40
N GLU A 83 -31.66 -8.98 10.20
CA GLU A 83 -31.92 -10.09 11.11
C GLU A 83 -31.91 -11.45 10.37
N GLY A 84 -31.34 -12.47 11.00
CA GLY A 84 -31.17 -13.80 10.42
C GLY A 84 -30.15 -13.92 9.28
N ARG A 85 -29.39 -12.84 8.96
CA ARG A 85 -28.32 -12.87 7.95
C ARG A 85 -26.97 -12.48 8.54
N PRO A 86 -25.85 -12.93 7.95
CA PRO A 86 -24.53 -12.45 8.33
C PRO A 86 -24.41 -10.93 8.17
N ARG A 87 -23.75 -10.27 9.12
CA ARG A 87 -23.26 -8.90 8.96
C ARG A 87 -22.20 -8.89 7.86
N ARG A 88 -22.31 -7.99 6.91
CA ARG A 88 -21.39 -7.84 5.77
C ARG A 88 -20.72 -6.48 5.85
N VAL A 89 -19.40 -6.46 5.78
CA VAL A 89 -18.61 -5.23 5.85
C VAL A 89 -17.62 -5.20 4.70
N LYS A 90 -17.56 -4.09 3.96
CA LYS A 90 -16.51 -3.82 2.97
C LYS A 90 -15.56 -2.77 3.53
N VAL A 91 -14.27 -3.03 3.40
CA VAL A 91 -13.21 -2.23 4.01
C VAL A 91 -12.16 -1.91 2.96
N LEU A 92 -11.76 -0.65 2.89
CA LEU A 92 -10.60 -0.18 2.13
C LEU A 92 -9.42 0.02 3.09
N LEU A 93 -8.33 -0.68 2.84
CA LEU A 93 -7.04 -0.52 3.51
C LEU A 93 -6.19 0.48 2.71
N ASN A 94 -5.40 1.31 3.38
CA ASN A 94 -4.49 2.23 2.70
C ASN A 94 -3.25 1.54 2.12
N GLN A 95 -2.93 0.32 2.57
CA GLN A 95 -1.79 -0.48 2.13
C GLN A 95 -2.04 -1.97 2.40
N ARG A 96 -1.14 -2.83 1.90
CA ARG A 96 -1.11 -4.26 2.25
C ARG A 96 -0.70 -4.41 3.71
N PHE A 97 -1.47 -5.19 4.44
CA PHE A 97 -1.19 -5.55 5.83
C PHE A 97 -0.60 -6.96 5.91
N THR A 98 0.17 -7.23 6.96
CA THR A 98 0.48 -8.63 7.32
C THR A 98 -0.79 -9.35 7.77
N GLU A 99 -0.72 -10.68 7.90
CA GLU A 99 -1.85 -11.45 8.41
C GLU A 99 -2.25 -11.05 9.84
N GLU A 100 -1.26 -10.70 10.68
CA GLU A 100 -1.50 -10.24 12.05
C GLU A 100 -2.19 -8.87 12.07
N GLU A 101 -1.73 -7.94 11.23
CA GLU A 101 -2.31 -6.60 11.07
C GLU A 101 -3.75 -6.69 10.52
N LEU A 102 -3.99 -7.57 9.55
CA LEU A 102 -5.32 -7.87 9.02
C LEU A 102 -6.24 -8.44 10.11
N ALA A 103 -5.74 -9.37 10.92
CA ALA A 103 -6.48 -9.96 12.03
C ALA A 103 -6.80 -8.92 13.12
N GLU A 104 -5.87 -8.01 13.42
CA GLU A 104 -6.08 -6.92 14.37
C GLU A 104 -7.21 -6.00 13.91
N VAL A 105 -7.17 -5.54 12.66
CA VAL A 105 -8.21 -4.68 12.07
C VAL A 105 -9.56 -5.38 12.04
N ALA A 106 -9.60 -6.66 11.63
CA ALA A 106 -10.84 -7.44 11.60
C ALA A 106 -11.45 -7.59 13.00
N LYS A 107 -10.64 -7.82 14.03
CA LYS A 107 -11.08 -7.90 15.43
C LYS A 107 -11.62 -6.56 15.93
N ILE A 108 -10.97 -5.44 15.57
CA ILE A 108 -11.46 -4.09 15.89
C ILE A 108 -12.84 -3.86 15.25
N ILE A 109 -13.02 -4.21 13.97
CA ILE A 109 -14.31 -4.06 13.26
C ILE A 109 -15.38 -4.97 13.86
N GLN A 110 -15.02 -6.19 14.28
CA GLN A 110 -15.93 -7.11 14.94
C GLN A 110 -16.38 -6.60 16.32
N ALA A 111 -15.43 -6.14 17.14
CA ALA A 111 -15.70 -5.66 18.50
C ALA A 111 -16.56 -4.38 18.53
N ASN A 112 -16.48 -3.54 17.49
CA ASN A 112 -17.29 -2.33 17.35
C ASN A 112 -18.65 -2.57 16.66
N SER A 113 -19.02 -3.83 16.41
CA SER A 113 -20.32 -4.14 15.81
C SER A 113 -21.48 -3.72 16.70
N LYS A 114 -22.47 -3.07 16.10
CA LYS A 114 -23.78 -2.83 16.74
C LYS A 114 -24.82 -3.90 16.38
N SER A 115 -24.46 -4.87 15.54
CA SER A 115 -25.35 -5.95 15.12
C SER A 115 -25.32 -7.10 16.12
N ASN A 116 -26.43 -7.82 16.24
CA ASN A 116 -26.51 -9.10 16.92
C ASN A 116 -26.32 -10.29 15.97
N ALA A 117 -25.66 -10.08 14.81
CA ALA A 117 -25.42 -11.15 13.85
C ALA A 117 -24.50 -12.23 14.44
N GLU A 118 -24.87 -13.51 14.29
CA GLU A 118 -24.03 -14.64 14.70
C GLU A 118 -22.75 -14.76 13.85
N THR A 119 -22.75 -14.21 12.64
CA THR A 119 -21.63 -14.27 11.69
C THR A 119 -21.36 -12.89 11.13
N THR A 120 -20.09 -12.53 11.08
CA THR A 120 -19.61 -11.34 10.35
C THR A 120 -18.68 -11.77 9.23
N ILE A 121 -18.86 -11.19 8.05
CA ILE A 121 -17.98 -11.34 6.91
C ILE A 121 -17.44 -9.97 6.53
N ILE A 122 -16.12 -9.87 6.42
CA ILE A 122 -15.41 -8.64 6.10
C ILE A 122 -14.63 -8.87 4.81
N TRP A 123 -14.89 -8.06 3.79
CA TRP A 123 -14.12 -8.03 2.55
C TRP A 123 -13.19 -6.84 2.53
N PHE A 124 -11.91 -7.08 2.30
CA PHE A 124 -10.88 -6.06 2.26
C PHE A 124 -10.44 -5.80 0.83
N ARG A 125 -10.28 -4.52 0.49
CA ARG A 125 -9.58 -4.03 -0.70
C ARG A 125 -8.41 -3.17 -0.27
N ILE A 126 -7.43 -3.00 -1.15
CA ILE A 126 -6.30 -2.09 -0.93
C ILE A 126 -6.46 -0.89 -1.86
N GLU A 127 -6.15 0.29 -1.35
CA GLU A 127 -6.06 1.50 -2.15
C GLU A 127 -5.03 1.33 -3.28
N GLY A 128 -5.43 1.63 -4.52
CA GLY A 128 -4.58 1.44 -5.70
C GLY A 128 -4.44 0.00 -6.21
N GLN A 129 -5.17 -0.98 -5.63
CA GLN A 129 -5.26 -2.34 -6.18
C GLN A 129 -5.81 -2.31 -7.61
N SER A 130 -5.16 -3.03 -8.53
CA SER A 130 -5.55 -3.09 -9.94
C SER A 130 -6.74 -4.01 -10.21
N ASP A 131 -6.93 -5.04 -9.39
CA ASP A 131 -8.08 -5.93 -9.46
C ASP A 131 -9.32 -5.34 -8.75
N ASN A 132 -10.50 -5.56 -9.33
CA ASN A 132 -11.78 -5.05 -8.79
C ASN A 132 -12.41 -5.92 -7.71
N GLY A 133 -11.88 -7.11 -7.47
CA GLY A 133 -12.25 -8.01 -6.41
C GLY A 133 -11.69 -7.60 -5.04
N SER A 134 -12.05 -8.37 -4.03
CA SER A 134 -11.47 -8.25 -2.69
C SER A 134 -10.05 -8.82 -2.69
N TRP A 135 -9.12 -8.11 -2.07
CA TRP A 135 -7.78 -8.62 -1.80
C TRP A 135 -7.79 -9.73 -0.74
N ALA A 136 -8.61 -9.57 0.31
CA ALA A 136 -8.77 -10.57 1.36
C ALA A 136 -10.21 -10.63 1.86
N LYS A 137 -10.55 -11.76 2.49
CA LYS A 137 -11.81 -11.98 3.19
C LYS A 137 -11.52 -12.53 4.58
N VAL A 138 -12.23 -12.01 5.57
CA VAL A 138 -12.29 -12.56 6.92
C VAL A 138 -13.73 -12.94 7.24
N SER A 139 -13.91 -14.05 7.95
CA SER A 139 -15.18 -14.41 8.58
C SER A 139 -15.00 -14.77 10.05
N PHE A 140 -15.98 -14.39 10.87
CA PHE A 140 -16.10 -14.80 12.26
C PHE A 140 -17.26 -15.79 12.39
N LYS A 141 -16.98 -17.08 12.60
CA LYS A 141 -18.01 -18.12 12.80
C LYS A 141 -17.51 -19.36 13.58
N PRO A 142 -17.61 -19.37 14.93
CA PRO A 142 -17.38 -18.24 15.82
C PRO A 142 -15.91 -17.77 15.77
N ASP A 143 -15.02 -18.63 15.29
CA ASP A 143 -13.60 -18.38 15.19
C ASP A 143 -13.26 -17.51 13.98
N TYR A 144 -12.09 -16.89 14.06
CA TYR A 144 -11.51 -16.11 12.99
C TYR A 144 -10.99 -17.02 11.88
N VAL A 145 -11.43 -16.77 10.65
CA VAL A 145 -10.89 -17.42 9.44
C VAL A 145 -10.59 -16.33 8.41
N SER A 146 -9.37 -16.32 7.88
CA SER A 146 -8.95 -15.42 6.81
C SER A 146 -8.61 -16.16 5.52
N THR A 147 -8.78 -15.47 4.40
CA THR A 147 -8.32 -15.90 3.08
C THR A 147 -7.78 -14.67 2.35
N ILE A 148 -6.53 -14.74 1.90
CA ILE A 148 -5.93 -13.74 1.00
C ILE A 148 -6.06 -14.29 -0.42
N TYR A 149 -6.58 -13.47 -1.34
CA TYR A 149 -6.80 -13.84 -2.74
C TYR A 149 -5.70 -13.31 -3.67
N GLY A 150 -5.15 -12.14 -3.36
CA GLY A 150 -4.06 -11.50 -4.11
C GLY A 150 -2.68 -11.73 -3.49
N LEU A 151 -1.71 -10.88 -3.84
CA LEU A 151 -0.36 -10.94 -3.27
C LEU A 151 -0.40 -10.53 -1.81
N ASN A 152 0.24 -11.31 -0.93
CA ASN A 152 0.50 -10.84 0.43
C ASN A 152 1.59 -9.74 0.43
N LEU A 153 1.79 -9.07 1.56
CA LEU A 153 2.76 -7.97 1.66
C LEU A 153 4.19 -8.39 1.24
N GLN A 154 4.66 -9.55 1.69
CA GLN A 154 6.00 -10.02 1.38
C GLN A 154 6.16 -10.37 -0.10
N GLU A 155 5.17 -11.04 -0.69
CA GLU A 155 5.16 -11.38 -2.12
C GLU A 155 5.13 -10.14 -3.00
N TYR A 156 4.30 -9.15 -2.64
CA TYR A 156 4.22 -7.90 -3.38
C TYR A 156 5.54 -7.13 -3.34
N GLU A 157 6.16 -6.98 -2.16
CA GLU A 157 7.45 -6.31 -2.04
C GLU A 157 8.57 -7.09 -2.74
N TYR A 158 8.54 -8.42 -2.69
CA TYR A 158 9.48 -9.26 -3.44
C TYR A 158 9.39 -9.00 -4.95
N LEU A 159 8.17 -9.04 -5.52
CA LEU A 159 7.97 -8.79 -6.95
C LEU A 159 8.35 -7.35 -7.33
N LYS A 160 8.01 -6.38 -6.50
CA LYS A 160 8.35 -4.97 -6.71
C LYS A 160 9.86 -4.72 -6.73
N ALA A 161 10.60 -5.45 -5.89
CA ALA A 161 12.05 -5.37 -5.79
C ALA A 161 12.80 -6.31 -6.75
N LEU A 162 12.10 -7.01 -7.65
CA LEU A 162 12.72 -7.99 -8.53
C LEU A 162 13.74 -7.34 -9.47
N ASP A 163 14.97 -7.87 -9.48
CA ASP A 163 16.02 -7.45 -10.41
C ASP A 163 15.70 -8.01 -11.81
N LEU A 164 15.48 -7.11 -12.76
CA LEU A 164 15.10 -7.44 -14.14
C LEU A 164 16.26 -7.29 -15.14
N LYS A 165 17.51 -7.28 -14.67
CA LYS A 165 18.70 -7.18 -15.55
C LYS A 165 18.80 -8.26 -16.63
N ASP A 166 18.18 -9.41 -16.41
CA ASP A 166 18.15 -10.52 -17.37
C ASP A 166 17.22 -10.24 -18.59
N TYR A 167 16.56 -9.08 -18.59
CA TYR A 167 15.75 -8.56 -19.69
C TYR A 167 16.40 -7.31 -20.31
N PRO A 168 17.51 -7.45 -21.08
CA PRO A 168 18.20 -6.31 -21.67
C PRO A 168 17.33 -5.54 -22.68
N ASP A 169 16.42 -6.24 -23.36
CA ASP A 169 15.49 -5.69 -24.35
C ASP A 169 14.08 -5.44 -23.76
N ARG A 170 14.01 -5.16 -22.45
CA ARG A 170 12.76 -4.89 -21.76
C ARG A 170 12.13 -3.59 -22.26
N ILE A 171 10.84 -3.67 -22.57
CA ILE A 171 10.01 -2.52 -22.93
C ILE A 171 9.29 -1.98 -21.70
N GLY A 172 8.80 -2.86 -20.82
CA GLY A 172 8.15 -2.46 -19.59
C GLY A 172 7.90 -3.61 -18.64
N SER A 173 7.49 -3.29 -17.42
CA SER A 173 7.10 -4.25 -16.40
C SER A 173 5.94 -3.72 -15.56
N TRP A 174 5.08 -4.61 -15.07
CA TRP A 174 3.85 -4.27 -14.34
C TRP A 174 3.52 -5.35 -13.31
N ILE A 175 2.98 -4.98 -12.15
CA ILE A 175 2.50 -5.95 -11.16
C ILE A 175 1.01 -6.16 -11.36
N PHE A 176 0.62 -7.40 -11.65
CA PHE A 176 -0.77 -7.81 -11.58
C PHE A 176 -1.07 -8.26 -10.15
N ASP A 177 -1.98 -7.56 -9.47
CA ASP A 177 -2.36 -7.80 -8.07
C ASP A 177 -3.78 -8.36 -7.94
N GLY A 178 -4.10 -9.32 -8.80
CA GLY A 178 -5.32 -10.13 -8.69
C GLY A 178 -5.02 -11.55 -8.20
N VAL A 179 -5.95 -12.47 -8.46
CA VAL A 179 -5.74 -13.91 -8.23
C VAL A 179 -4.54 -14.39 -9.05
N ASN A 180 -3.64 -15.14 -8.43
CA ASN A 180 -2.33 -15.53 -9.00
C ASN A 180 -1.47 -14.31 -9.36
N GLY A 181 -1.39 -13.32 -8.46
CA GLY A 181 -0.60 -12.12 -8.70
C GLY A 181 0.87 -12.42 -9.08
N HIS A 182 1.41 -11.62 -9.99
CA HIS A 182 2.70 -11.85 -10.62
C HIS A 182 3.27 -10.55 -11.22
N MET A 183 4.58 -10.57 -11.49
CA MET A 183 5.23 -9.54 -12.30
C MET A 183 5.06 -9.90 -13.78
N MET A 184 4.54 -8.97 -14.57
CA MET A 184 4.52 -9.04 -16.03
C MET A 184 5.74 -8.28 -16.56
N VAL A 185 6.54 -8.88 -17.44
CA VAL A 185 7.68 -8.23 -18.10
C VAL A 185 7.53 -8.36 -19.60
N LEU A 186 7.32 -7.24 -20.29
CA LEU A 186 7.32 -7.19 -21.75
C LEU A 186 8.74 -6.96 -22.26
N TYR A 187 9.16 -7.77 -23.21
CA TYR A 187 10.43 -7.62 -23.91
C TYR A 187 10.33 -8.04 -25.37
N GLN A 188 11.29 -7.61 -26.17
CA GLN A 188 11.43 -8.01 -27.57
C GLN A 188 12.67 -8.88 -27.75
N ARG A 189 12.56 -9.96 -28.53
CA ARG A 189 13.72 -10.81 -28.88
C ARG A 189 13.51 -11.38 -30.29
N ASP A 190 14.54 -11.26 -31.13
CA ASP A 190 14.52 -11.74 -32.52
C ASP A 190 13.29 -11.24 -33.32
N GLY A 191 12.92 -9.97 -33.10
CA GLY A 191 11.78 -9.33 -33.76
C GLY A 191 10.40 -9.77 -33.23
N LYS A 192 10.32 -10.64 -32.22
CA LYS A 192 9.08 -11.11 -31.59
C LYS A 192 8.90 -10.49 -30.21
N TYR A 193 7.65 -10.30 -29.81
CA TYR A 193 7.29 -9.72 -28.52
C TYR A 193 6.85 -10.82 -27.56
N PHE A 194 7.26 -10.71 -26.31
CA PHE A 194 6.95 -11.68 -25.28
C PHE A 194 6.58 -11.00 -23.96
N ILE A 195 5.61 -11.57 -23.25
CA ILE A 195 5.36 -11.24 -21.85
C ILE A 195 5.71 -12.45 -21.01
N ASP A 196 6.62 -12.24 -20.06
CA ASP A 196 6.89 -13.18 -18.99
C ASP A 196 6.03 -12.82 -17.76
N SER A 197 5.31 -13.81 -17.24
CA SER A 197 4.58 -13.75 -15.97
C SER A 197 5.39 -14.46 -14.89
N ILE A 198 6.03 -13.72 -14.01
CA ILE A 198 6.93 -14.20 -12.96
C ILE A 198 6.18 -14.23 -11.62
N PHE A 199 6.04 -15.42 -11.04
CA PHE A 199 5.31 -15.61 -9.80
C PHE A 199 6.23 -15.47 -8.57
N PRO A 200 5.71 -15.06 -7.41
CA PRO A 200 6.50 -14.95 -6.17
C PRO A 200 7.21 -16.25 -5.76
N THR A 201 6.67 -17.40 -6.18
CA THR A 201 7.23 -18.73 -5.91
C THR A 201 8.41 -19.09 -6.83
N GLY A 202 8.80 -18.19 -7.75
CA GLY A 202 9.94 -18.36 -8.66
C GLY A 202 9.58 -18.96 -10.03
N GLY A 203 8.37 -19.49 -10.20
CA GLY A 203 7.89 -19.99 -11.49
C GLY A 203 7.66 -18.86 -12.51
N LYS A 204 7.69 -19.20 -13.80
CA LYS A 204 7.45 -18.25 -14.89
C LYS A 204 6.66 -18.87 -16.04
N ASN A 205 5.70 -18.13 -16.58
CA ASN A 205 5.05 -18.44 -17.86
C ASN A 205 5.47 -17.42 -18.92
N THR A 206 5.77 -17.88 -20.13
CA THR A 206 6.14 -17.04 -21.26
C THR A 206 5.09 -17.13 -22.36
N GLU A 207 4.58 -15.99 -22.81
CA GLU A 207 3.66 -15.91 -23.94
C GLU A 207 4.19 -14.97 -25.02
N SER A 208 4.00 -15.35 -26.28
CA SER A 208 4.38 -14.54 -27.45
C SER A 208 3.19 -13.72 -27.96
N TYR A 209 3.46 -12.52 -28.44
CA TYR A 209 2.45 -11.59 -28.93
C TYR A 209 2.77 -11.10 -30.34
N ILE A 210 1.72 -10.83 -31.12
CA ILE A 210 1.81 -10.06 -32.36
C ILE A 210 1.62 -8.59 -31.97
N ALA A 211 2.64 -7.78 -32.23
CA ALA A 211 2.61 -6.36 -31.89
C ALA A 211 2.18 -5.50 -33.09
N GLN A 212 1.41 -4.46 -32.80
CA GLN A 212 1.05 -3.40 -33.74
C GLN A 212 1.27 -2.04 -33.08
N THR A 213 2.06 -1.19 -33.72
CA THR A 213 2.21 0.20 -33.29
C THR A 213 0.91 0.97 -33.56
N LEU A 214 0.45 1.70 -32.55
CA LEU A 214 -0.74 2.54 -32.63
C LEU A 214 -0.38 3.95 -33.12
N PRO A 215 -1.34 4.72 -33.67
CA PRO A 215 -1.08 6.07 -34.19
C PRO A 215 -0.54 7.06 -33.16
N ASP A 216 -0.80 6.84 -31.87
CA ASP A 216 -0.32 7.63 -30.75
C ASP A 216 1.06 7.19 -30.22
N GLY A 217 1.70 6.23 -30.90
CA GLY A 217 2.97 5.63 -30.49
C GLY A 217 2.83 4.52 -29.45
N GLY A 218 1.61 4.20 -29.00
CA GLY A 218 1.33 3.06 -28.15
C GLY A 218 1.59 1.72 -28.83
N LEU A 219 1.56 0.64 -28.05
CA LEU A 219 1.78 -0.72 -28.56
C LEU A 219 0.59 -1.59 -28.24
N ARG A 220 -0.06 -2.13 -29.28
CA ARG A 220 -1.08 -3.18 -29.14
C ARG A 220 -0.41 -4.55 -29.24
N LEU A 221 -0.70 -5.44 -28.31
CA LEU A 221 -0.18 -6.79 -28.24
C LEU A 221 -1.35 -7.79 -28.33
N GLN A 222 -1.46 -8.47 -29.47
CA GLN A 222 -2.48 -9.48 -29.69
C GLN A 222 -1.95 -10.86 -29.31
N ALA A 223 -2.65 -11.53 -28.39
CA ALA A 223 -2.37 -12.93 -28.08
C ALA A 223 -2.79 -13.81 -29.26
N PRO A 224 -1.94 -14.73 -29.76
CA PRO A 224 -2.27 -15.59 -30.90
C PRO A 224 -3.46 -16.53 -30.63
N ARG A 225 -3.68 -16.89 -29.36
CA ARG A 225 -4.69 -17.88 -28.95
C ARG A 225 -6.04 -17.26 -28.55
N PHE A 226 -6.10 -15.95 -28.33
CA PHE A 226 -7.29 -15.29 -27.80
C PHE A 226 -7.64 -14.10 -28.69
N ALA A 227 -8.54 -14.29 -29.64
CA ALA A 227 -8.92 -13.24 -30.59
C ALA A 227 -9.56 -12.01 -29.92
N PHE A 228 -10.16 -12.19 -28.74
CA PHE A 228 -10.92 -11.17 -28.04
C PHE A 228 -10.19 -10.55 -26.84
N GLU A 229 -8.97 -11.02 -26.53
CA GLU A 229 -8.14 -10.47 -25.46
C GLU A 229 -6.84 -9.92 -26.06
N TYR A 230 -6.51 -8.68 -25.72
CA TYR A 230 -5.27 -8.06 -26.13
C TYR A 230 -4.82 -7.05 -25.07
N TYR A 231 -3.52 -6.73 -25.11
CA TYR A 231 -2.97 -5.66 -24.30
C TYR A 231 -2.72 -4.41 -25.13
N VAL A 232 -2.81 -3.25 -24.49
CA VAL A 232 -2.39 -1.96 -25.05
C VAL A 232 -1.47 -1.31 -24.04
N ILE A 233 -0.33 -0.81 -24.51
CA ILE A 233 0.55 0.04 -23.74
C ILE A 233 0.31 1.45 -24.23
N ASP A 234 -0.19 2.30 -23.34
CA ASP A 234 -0.43 3.69 -23.67
C ASP A 234 0.86 4.52 -23.66
N ALA A 235 0.76 5.78 -24.10
CA ALA A 235 1.90 6.69 -24.16
C ALA A 235 2.56 6.99 -22.80
N LYS A 236 1.90 6.65 -21.67
CA LYS A 236 2.44 6.78 -20.32
C LYS A 236 3.08 5.50 -19.81
N GLY A 237 3.10 4.44 -20.62
CA GLY A 237 3.65 3.14 -20.26
C GLY A 237 2.72 2.30 -19.38
N ALA A 238 1.46 2.69 -19.19
CA ALA A 238 0.50 1.84 -18.47
C ALA A 238 0.04 0.69 -19.36
N LEU A 239 -0.05 -0.51 -18.79
CA LEU A 239 -0.54 -1.70 -19.48
C LEU A 239 -2.04 -1.82 -19.26
N GLN A 240 -2.80 -1.84 -20.34
CA GLN A 240 -4.24 -2.02 -20.33
C GLN A 240 -4.56 -3.40 -20.90
N ARG A 241 -5.41 -4.16 -20.22
CA ARG A 241 -6.03 -5.35 -20.83
C ARG A 241 -7.40 -4.96 -21.38
N TRP A 242 -7.63 -5.38 -22.61
CA TRP A 242 -8.87 -5.15 -23.34
C TRP A 242 -9.55 -6.48 -23.61
N ARG A 243 -10.86 -6.49 -23.40
CA ARG A 243 -11.78 -7.55 -23.80
C ARG A 243 -12.88 -6.99 -24.69
N GLU A 244 -13.82 -7.85 -25.12
CA GLU A 244 -14.97 -7.46 -25.95
C GLU A 244 -15.75 -6.26 -25.36
N ASN A 245 -15.84 -6.18 -24.03
CA ASN A 245 -16.56 -5.13 -23.31
C ASN A 245 -15.70 -3.89 -22.95
N GLY A 246 -14.47 -3.79 -23.48
CA GLY A 246 -13.55 -2.68 -23.23
C GLY A 246 -12.42 -3.02 -22.25
N VAL A 247 -11.85 -1.97 -21.63
CA VAL A 247 -10.75 -2.09 -20.67
C VAL A 247 -11.26 -2.68 -19.36
N ASP A 248 -10.67 -3.80 -18.94
CA ASP A 248 -11.02 -4.45 -17.67
C ASP A 248 -9.92 -4.38 -16.62
N MET A 249 -8.72 -3.96 -17.01
CA MET A 249 -7.55 -3.84 -16.13
C MET A 249 -6.61 -2.76 -16.66
N ILE A 250 -6.09 -1.94 -15.75
CA ILE A 250 -5.03 -0.96 -16.02
C ILE A 250 -3.95 -1.15 -14.96
N LEU A 251 -2.72 -1.42 -15.39
CA LEU A 251 -1.56 -1.57 -14.52
C LEU A 251 -0.61 -0.39 -14.75
N PRO A 252 -0.23 0.37 -13.70
CA PRO A 252 0.80 1.38 -13.82
C PRO A 252 2.17 0.72 -14.04
N PRO A 253 3.09 1.37 -14.76
CA PRO A 253 4.44 0.84 -14.94
C PRO A 253 5.10 0.60 -13.57
N ASN A 254 5.70 -0.56 -13.41
CA ASN A 254 6.57 -0.87 -12.28
C ASN A 254 7.91 -0.20 -12.53
N GLU A 255 8.02 1.05 -12.09
CA GLU A 255 9.30 1.76 -12.06
C GLU A 255 10.14 1.22 -10.88
N PRO A 256 11.44 0.91 -11.09
CA PRO A 256 12.31 0.62 -9.97
C PRO A 256 12.33 1.84 -9.04
N ALA A 257 12.31 1.61 -7.72
CA ALA A 257 12.51 2.68 -6.76
C ALA A 257 13.89 3.33 -7.03
N LEU A 258 13.89 4.62 -7.35
CA LEU A 258 15.08 5.45 -7.54
C LEU A 258 15.91 5.53 -6.25
#